data_AF-A0AA39F3J8-F1
#
_entry.id   AF-A0AA39F3J8-F1
#
_cell.length_a   1.000
_cell.length_b   1.000
_cell.length_c   1.000
_cell.angle_alpha   90.00
_cell.angle_beta   90.00
_cell.angle_gamma   90.00
#
_symmetry.space_group_name_H-M   'P 1'
#
loop_
_entity.id
_entity.type
_entity.pdbx_description
1 polymer ?
#
loop_
_entity_poly.entity_id
_entity_poly.type
_entity_poly.pdbx_seq_one_letter_code
_entity_poly.pdbx_strand_id
1 'polypeptide(L)'
;MISINLNTNDLANLHVFAWWGTIIVLKLLAMVPLIGRQRYNKRIFISPEDTKILRGSKAGCVDEDIERVRRAHLNDLENILPWAISTALWLTTSPDPATASFFIKSFCISRIIHTIVYAVIVIPQPARFLAYGAGYLITIYQSIETIHHYINKTDDNANNIQRWSTDINIRFSDKTSAKR
;
A
#
# COMPACT_ATOMS: atom_id res chain seq x y z
N MET A 1 23.88 -6.33 -22.55
CA MET A 1 22.89 -6.66 -21.51
C MET A 1 23.30 -5.88 -20.27
N ILE A 2 22.69 -4.72 -20.03
CA ILE A 2 23.05 -3.84 -18.91
C ILE A 2 22.50 -4.50 -17.65
N SER A 3 23.37 -5.18 -16.90
CA SER A 3 23.04 -5.67 -15.57
C SER A 3 22.85 -4.45 -14.67
N ILE A 4 21.59 -4.08 -14.43
CA ILE A 4 21.26 -3.16 -13.36
C ILE A 4 21.66 -3.90 -12.08
N ASN A 5 22.81 -3.54 -11.49
CA ASN A 5 23.21 -3.99 -10.16
C ASN A 5 22.23 -3.37 -9.15
N LEU A 6 21.01 -3.91 -9.09
CA LEU A 6 20.13 -3.69 -7.96
C LEU A 6 20.85 -4.27 -6.74
N ASN A 7 20.88 -3.49 -5.66
CA ASN A 7 21.44 -3.99 -4.42
C ASN A 7 20.70 -5.27 -4.03
N THR A 8 21.40 -6.27 -3.52
CA THR A 8 20.79 -7.57 -3.16
C THR A 8 19.60 -7.40 -2.20
N ASN A 9 19.67 -6.37 -1.35
CA ASN A 9 18.62 -5.94 -0.44
C ASN A 9 17.36 -5.42 -1.18
N ASP A 10 17.52 -4.60 -2.22
CA ASP A 10 16.41 -4.04 -2.97
C ASP A 10 15.64 -5.15 -3.72
N LEU A 11 16.38 -6.12 -4.25
CA LEU A 11 15.78 -7.28 -4.92
C LEU A 11 15.02 -8.16 -3.93
N ALA A 12 15.58 -8.42 -2.75
CA ALA A 12 14.91 -9.18 -1.70
C ALA A 12 13.61 -8.49 -1.24
N ASN A 13 13.66 -7.17 -1.06
CA ASN A 13 12.51 -6.35 -0.69
C ASN A 13 11.40 -6.39 -1.74
N LEU A 14 11.76 -6.22 -3.01
CA LEU A 14 10.82 -6.29 -4.13
C LEU A 14 10.19 -7.68 -4.25
N HIS A 15 10.95 -8.77 -4.05
CA HIS A 15 10.40 -10.13 -4.07
C HIS A 15 9.35 -10.32 -2.98
N VAL A 16 9.61 -9.86 -1.76
CA VAL A 16 8.66 -9.96 -0.64
C VAL A 16 7.42 -9.12 -0.93
N PHE A 17 7.60 -7.88 -1.42
CA PHE A 17 6.49 -7.01 -1.78
C PHE A 17 5.63 -7.58 -2.91
N ALA A 18 6.25 -8.09 -3.98
CA ALA A 18 5.54 -8.68 -5.10
C ALA A 18 4.72 -9.90 -4.65
N TRP A 19 5.33 -10.83 -3.91
CA TRP A 19 4.65 -12.03 -3.42
C TRP A 19 3.43 -11.70 -2.55
N TRP A 20 3.63 -10.88 -1.52
CA TRP A 20 2.58 -10.54 -0.57
C TRP A 20 1.55 -9.56 -1.15
N GLY A 21 1.99 -8.62 -1.99
CA GLY A 21 1.12 -7.72 -2.73
C GLY A 21 0.17 -8.48 -3.66
N THR A 22 0.67 -9.46 -4.42
CA THR A 22 -0.17 -10.30 -5.27
C THR A 22 -1.19 -11.10 -4.47
N ILE A 23 -0.83 -11.63 -3.29
CA ILE A 23 -1.76 -12.34 -2.39
C ILE A 23 -2.91 -11.41 -1.95
N ILE A 24 -2.60 -10.19 -1.51
CA ILE A 24 -3.63 -9.23 -1.12
C ILE A 24 -4.52 -8.86 -2.32
N VAL A 25 -3.93 -8.59 -3.49
CA VAL A 25 -4.69 -8.23 -4.69
C VAL A 25 -5.64 -9.35 -5.08
N LEU A 26 -5.17 -10.60 -5.05
CA LEU A 26 -6.01 -11.77 -5.32
C LEU A 26 -7.17 -11.87 -4.33
N LYS A 27 -6.91 -11.60 -3.04
CA LYS A 27 -7.95 -11.54 -2.01
C LYS A 27 -8.95 -10.41 -2.25
N LEU A 28 -8.50 -9.22 -2.67
CA LEU A 28 -9.38 -8.10 -3.02
C LEU A 28 -10.29 -8.47 -4.20
N LEU A 29 -9.74 -9.13 -5.23
CA LEU A 29 -10.48 -9.63 -6.38
C LEU A 29 -11.47 -10.74 -5.97
N ALA A 30 -11.10 -11.63 -5.05
CA ALA A 30 -11.97 -12.69 -4.54
C ALA A 30 -13.19 -12.17 -3.75
N MET A 31 -13.11 -10.97 -3.17
CA MET A 31 -14.25 -10.36 -2.47
C MET A 31 -15.38 -9.94 -3.42
N VAL A 32 -15.08 -9.57 -4.66
CA VAL A 32 -16.08 -9.17 -5.66
C VAL A 32 -17.07 -10.30 -6.01
N PRO A 33 -16.63 -11.52 -6.40
CA PRO A 33 -17.56 -12.63 -6.67
C PRO A 33 -18.25 -13.12 -5.40
N LEU A 34 -17.67 -12.94 -4.20
CA LEU A 34 -18.37 -13.23 -2.93
C LEU A 34 -19.58 -12.32 -2.74
N ILE A 35 -19.47 -11.02 -3.02
CA ILE A 35 -20.61 -10.09 -3.02
C ILE A 35 -21.67 -10.55 -4.04
N GLY A 36 -21.23 -10.92 -5.25
CA GLY A 36 -22.12 -11.45 -6.30
C GLY A 36 -22.87 -12.72 -5.87
N ARG A 37 -22.17 -13.67 -5.25
CA ARG A 37 -22.76 -14.90 -4.71
C ARG A 37 -23.76 -14.62 -3.59
N GLN A 38 -23.46 -13.67 -2.69
CA GLN A 38 -24.37 -13.27 -1.62
C GLN A 38 -25.65 -12.66 -2.18
N ARG A 39 -25.53 -11.81 -3.22
CA ARG A 39 -26.66 -11.20 -3.93
C ARG A 39 -27.52 -12.24 -4.64
N TYR A 40 -26.89 -13.20 -5.31
CA TYR A 40 -27.58 -14.28 -6.01
C TYR A 40 -28.36 -15.18 -5.03
N ASN A 41 -27.72 -15.57 -3.92
CA ASN A 41 -28.35 -16.38 -2.87
C ASN A 41 -29.57 -15.69 -2.24
N LYS A 42 -29.47 -14.38 -1.97
CA LYS A 42 -30.54 -13.59 -1.35
C LYS A 42 -31.57 -13.06 -2.36
N ARG A 43 -31.30 -13.14 -3.67
CA ARG A 43 -32.11 -12.60 -4.79
C ARG A 43 -32.40 -11.10 -4.68
N ILE A 44 -31.41 -10.37 -4.15
CA ILE A 44 -31.50 -8.92 -3.92
C ILE A 44 -30.51 -8.23 -4.85
N PHE A 45 -31.05 -7.50 -5.82
CA PHE A 45 -30.29 -6.78 -6.82
C PHE A 45 -30.46 -5.26 -6.64
N ILE A 46 -29.39 -4.52 -6.98
CA ILE A 46 -29.42 -3.04 -7.07
C ILE A 46 -30.21 -2.65 -8.33
N SER A 47 -29.86 -3.38 -9.39
CA SER A 47 -30.45 -3.55 -10.70
C SER A 47 -31.97 -3.78 -10.85
N PRO A 48 -32.89 -2.87 -11.21
CA PRO A 48 -34.24 -3.30 -11.59
C PRO A 48 -34.21 -4.20 -12.85
N GLU A 49 -33.26 -4.02 -13.77
CA GLU A 49 -33.02 -4.93 -14.91
C GLU A 49 -32.57 -6.33 -14.48
N ASP A 50 -31.75 -6.42 -13.43
CA ASP A 50 -31.27 -7.71 -12.90
C ASP A 50 -32.37 -8.49 -12.17
N THR A 51 -33.41 -7.80 -11.68
CA THR A 51 -34.56 -8.49 -11.05
C THR A 51 -35.38 -9.33 -12.02
N LYS A 52 -35.25 -9.08 -13.33
CA LYS A 52 -35.92 -9.89 -14.37
C LYS A 52 -35.24 -11.23 -14.60
N ILE A 53 -33.98 -11.37 -14.18
CA ILE A 53 -33.17 -12.59 -14.37
C ILE A 53 -33.65 -13.72 -13.45
N LEU A 54 -34.13 -13.39 -12.23
CA LEU A 54 -34.66 -14.38 -11.28
C LEU A 54 -36.09 -14.04 -10.87
N ARG A 55 -37.03 -14.99 -11.03
CA ARG A 55 -38.40 -14.84 -10.51
C ARG A 55 -38.39 -14.67 -8.98
N GLY A 56 -39.06 -13.61 -8.50
CA GLY A 56 -39.17 -13.28 -7.07
C GLY A 56 -38.04 -12.42 -6.50
N SER A 57 -37.18 -11.86 -7.35
CA SER A 57 -36.12 -10.94 -6.94
C SER A 57 -36.69 -9.59 -6.50
N LYS A 58 -36.10 -8.99 -5.46
CA LYS A 58 -36.48 -7.64 -5.00
C LYS A 58 -35.42 -6.62 -5.43
N ALA A 59 -35.85 -5.54 -6.06
CA ALA A 59 -34.99 -4.39 -6.37
C ALA A 59 -34.86 -3.50 -5.14
N GLY A 60 -33.64 -3.04 -4.82
CA GLY A 60 -33.42 -1.99 -3.83
C GLY A 60 -33.64 -2.36 -2.35
N CYS A 61 -33.86 -3.64 -2.02
CA CYS A 61 -33.89 -4.06 -0.62
C CYS A 61 -32.45 -4.06 -0.07
N VAL A 62 -32.19 -3.32 1.00
CA VAL A 62 -30.87 -3.33 1.66
C VAL A 62 -30.84 -4.50 2.63
N ASP A 63 -30.14 -5.57 2.28
CA ASP A 63 -29.86 -6.69 3.17
C ASP A 63 -28.53 -6.43 3.90
N GLU A 64 -28.56 -6.59 5.23
CA GLU A 64 -27.43 -6.26 6.10
C GLU A 64 -26.20 -7.14 5.84
N ASP A 65 -26.39 -8.39 5.40
CA ASP A 65 -25.30 -9.32 5.12
C ASP A 65 -24.56 -8.93 3.83
N ILE A 66 -25.30 -8.51 2.80
CA ILE A 66 -24.71 -8.02 1.55
C ILE A 66 -23.94 -6.72 1.80
N GLU A 67 -24.53 -5.81 2.57
CA GLU A 67 -23.93 -4.53 2.90
C GLU A 67 -22.72 -4.69 3.84
N ARG A 68 -22.69 -5.76 4.66
CA ARG A 68 -21.47 -6.15 5.37
C ARG A 68 -20.35 -6.48 4.39
N VAL A 69 -20.54 -7.45 3.49
CA VAL A 69 -19.45 -7.85 2.57
C VAL A 69 -19.01 -6.66 1.71
N ARG A 70 -19.92 -5.79 1.29
CA ARG A 70 -19.60 -4.54 0.59
C ARG A 70 -18.71 -3.61 1.42
N ARG A 71 -19.05 -3.37 2.69
CA ARG A 71 -18.23 -2.56 3.61
C ARG A 71 -16.87 -3.18 3.87
N ALA A 72 -16.77 -4.51 3.93
CA ALA A 72 -15.49 -5.21 4.04
C ALA A 72 -14.59 -4.95 2.83
N HIS A 73 -15.16 -5.04 1.62
CA HIS A 73 -14.46 -4.77 0.37
C HIS A 73 -14.04 -3.29 0.25
N LEU A 74 -14.91 -2.36 0.64
CA LEU A 74 -14.60 -0.93 0.66
C LEU A 74 -13.45 -0.61 1.63
N ASN A 75 -13.50 -1.18 2.84
CA ASN A 75 -12.42 -1.02 3.81
C ASN A 75 -11.10 -1.63 3.30
N ASP A 76 -11.17 -2.76 2.59
CA ASP A 76 -10.01 -3.32 1.89
C ASP A 76 -9.43 -2.33 0.87
N LEU A 77 -10.28 -1.70 0.06
CA LEU A 77 -9.86 -0.70 -0.92
C LEU A 77 -9.19 0.53 -0.26
N GLU A 78 -9.81 1.08 0.78
CA GLU A 78 -9.33 2.26 1.51
C GLU A 78 -8.00 2.04 2.22
N ASN A 79 -7.65 0.80 2.59
CA ASN A 79 -6.42 0.51 3.33
C ASN A 79 -5.31 -0.05 2.43
N ILE A 80 -5.64 -0.95 1.51
CA ILE A 80 -4.65 -1.63 0.67
C ILE A 80 -4.05 -0.66 -0.35
N LEU A 81 -4.85 0.24 -0.92
CA LEU A 81 -4.35 1.17 -1.94
C LEU A 81 -3.31 2.16 -1.36
N PRO A 82 -3.58 2.88 -0.25
CA PRO A 82 -2.58 3.77 0.34
C PRO A 82 -1.34 3.00 0.80
N TRP A 83 -1.51 1.82 1.39
CA TRP A 83 -0.39 0.99 1.82
C TRP A 83 0.48 0.53 0.65
N ALA A 84 -0.11 0.10 -0.46
CA ALA A 84 0.64 -0.37 -1.63
C ALA A 84 1.48 0.76 -2.23
N ILE A 85 0.91 1.97 -2.34
CA ILE A 85 1.62 3.15 -2.83
C ILE A 85 2.73 3.56 -1.85
N SER A 86 2.40 3.69 -0.56
CA SER A 86 3.36 4.08 0.47
C SER A 86 4.52 3.09 0.59
N THR A 87 4.23 1.78 0.60
CA THR A 87 5.26 0.74 0.63
C THR A 87 6.13 0.77 -0.63
N ALA A 88 5.54 0.91 -1.83
CA ALA A 88 6.31 0.99 -3.06
C ALA A 88 7.28 2.17 -3.07
N LEU A 89 6.85 3.33 -2.54
CA LEU A 89 7.71 4.50 -2.37
C LEU A 89 8.76 4.29 -1.27
N TRP A 90 8.41 3.65 -0.17
CA TRP A 90 9.35 3.38 0.91
C TRP A 90 10.44 2.39 0.51
N LEU A 91 10.15 1.42 -0.36
CA LEU A 91 11.17 0.49 -0.85
C LEU A 91 12.29 1.17 -1.67
N THR A 92 12.08 2.38 -2.19
CA THR A 92 13.13 3.13 -2.90
C THR A 92 14.18 3.74 -1.96
N THR A 93 13.93 3.76 -0.65
CA THR A 93 14.89 4.25 0.35
C THR A 93 15.92 3.17 0.74
N SER A 94 15.85 1.98 0.14
CA SER A 94 16.67 0.80 0.45
C SER A 94 16.64 0.41 1.93
N PRO A 95 15.45 0.14 2.50
CA PRO A 95 15.33 -0.27 3.90
C PRO A 95 15.92 -1.67 4.14
N ASP A 96 16.26 -1.95 5.40
CA ASP A 96 16.73 -3.27 5.83
C ASP A 96 15.71 -4.39 5.48
N PRO A 97 16.15 -5.51 4.86
CA PRO A 97 15.23 -6.55 4.42
C PRO A 97 14.41 -7.23 5.50
N ALA A 98 14.94 -7.35 6.72
CA ALA A 98 14.20 -7.95 7.82
C ALA A 98 13.05 -7.03 8.26
N THR A 99 13.34 -5.74 8.36
CA THR A 99 12.37 -4.69 8.70
C THR A 99 11.27 -4.57 7.63
N ALA A 100 11.65 -4.53 6.36
CA ALA A 100 10.70 -4.47 5.25
C ALA A 100 9.79 -5.71 5.20
N SER A 101 10.37 -6.89 5.38
CA SER A 101 9.62 -8.14 5.47
C SER A 101 8.63 -8.14 6.62
N PHE A 102 9.02 -7.63 7.78
CA PHE A 102 8.15 -7.57 8.95
C PHE A 102 6.93 -6.66 8.71
N PHE A 103 7.13 -5.45 8.19
CA PHE A 103 6.02 -4.52 7.93
C PHE A 103 5.07 -5.03 6.84
N ILE A 104 5.60 -5.56 5.74
CA ILE A 104 4.79 -6.11 4.64
C ILE A 104 3.97 -7.29 5.15
N LYS A 105 4.59 -8.27 5.82
CA LYS A 105 3.89 -9.46 6.34
C LYS A 105 2.85 -9.08 7.38
N SER A 106 3.20 -8.22 8.33
CA SER A 106 2.30 -7.77 9.40
C SER A 106 1.04 -7.10 8.84
N PHE A 107 1.20 -6.22 7.85
CA PHE A 107 0.07 -5.60 7.17
C PHE A 107 -0.80 -6.65 6.47
N CYS A 108 -0.20 -7.53 5.68
CA CYS A 108 -0.92 -8.55 4.93
C CYS A 108 -1.71 -9.50 5.82
N ILE A 109 -1.07 -10.02 6.87
CA ILE A 109 -1.70 -10.94 7.83
C ILE A 109 -2.85 -10.22 8.55
N SER A 110 -2.65 -8.96 8.98
CA SER A 110 -3.71 -8.15 9.59
C SER A 110 -4.92 -8.01 8.66
N ARG A 111 -4.72 -7.75 7.35
CA ARG A 111 -5.81 -7.64 6.38
C ARG A 111 -6.52 -8.96 6.10
N ILE A 112 -5.81 -10.08 6.12
CA ILE A 112 -6.41 -11.41 5.97
C ILE A 112 -7.28 -11.72 7.19
N ILE A 113 -6.73 -11.51 8.40
CA ILE A 113 -7.47 -11.69 9.67
C ILE A 113 -8.70 -10.78 9.69
N HIS A 114 -8.56 -9.51 9.32
CA HIS A 114 -9.68 -8.57 9.27
C HIS A 114 -10.81 -9.10 8.38
N THR A 115 -10.51 -9.66 7.20
CA THR A 115 -11.53 -10.21 6.31
C THR A 115 -12.17 -11.47 6.86
N ILE A 116 -11.43 -12.35 7.53
CA ILE A 116 -12.00 -13.53 8.20
C ILE A 116 -12.93 -13.09 9.35
N VAL A 117 -12.47 -12.18 10.20
CA VAL A 117 -13.23 -11.60 11.31
C VAL A 117 -14.41 -10.74 10.84
N TYR A 118 -14.39 -10.23 9.62
CA TYR A 118 -15.50 -9.42 9.12
C TYR A 118 -16.53 -10.28 8.37
N ALA A 119 -16.07 -11.18 7.51
CA ALA A 119 -16.93 -11.94 6.60
C ALA A 119 -17.37 -13.31 7.15
N VAL A 120 -16.60 -13.93 8.04
CA VAL A 120 -16.85 -15.30 8.52
C VAL A 120 -17.36 -15.32 9.97
N ILE A 121 -16.73 -14.57 10.88
CA ILE A 121 -17.07 -14.59 12.31
C ILE A 121 -17.60 -13.23 12.73
N VAL A 122 -18.88 -13.10 13.08
CA VAL A 122 -19.47 -11.81 13.49
C VAL A 122 -18.92 -11.38 14.86
N ILE A 123 -17.76 -10.73 14.88
CA ILE A 123 -17.17 -10.19 16.11
C ILE A 123 -17.57 -8.71 16.24
N PRO A 124 -18.23 -8.30 17.35
CA PRO A 124 -18.56 -6.90 17.61
C PRO A 124 -17.28 -6.06 17.80
N GLN A 125 -17.40 -4.74 17.63
CA GLN A 125 -16.29 -3.78 17.65
C GLN A 125 -15.52 -3.87 18.99
N PRO A 126 -14.29 -4.43 19.00
CA PRO A 126 -13.07 -3.60 19.01
C PRO A 126 -11.95 -4.10 18.06
N ALA A 127 -12.06 -5.32 17.53
CA ALA A 127 -11.03 -5.91 16.66
C ALA A 127 -10.83 -5.14 15.34
N ARG A 128 -11.89 -4.49 14.84
CA ARG A 128 -11.86 -3.67 13.62
C ARG A 128 -11.01 -2.41 13.77
N PHE A 129 -11.14 -1.74 14.92
CA PHE A 129 -10.36 -0.53 15.20
C PHE A 129 -8.87 -0.85 15.34
N LEU A 130 -8.54 -1.94 16.02
CA LEU A 130 -7.15 -2.37 16.21
C LEU A 130 -6.49 -2.81 14.90
N ALA A 131 -7.18 -3.60 14.06
CA ALA A 131 -6.67 -4.03 12.76
C ALA A 131 -6.49 -2.84 11.79
N TYR A 132 -7.41 -1.88 11.82
CA TYR A 132 -7.30 -0.64 11.07
C TYR A 132 -6.14 0.23 11.58
N GLY A 133 -6.05 0.44 12.89
CA GLY A 133 -5.01 1.23 13.54
C GLY A 133 -3.61 0.70 13.23
N ALA A 134 -3.40 -0.62 13.30
CA ALA A 134 -2.12 -1.23 12.98
C ALA A 134 -1.70 -0.95 11.52
N GLY A 135 -2.59 -1.15 10.55
CA GLY A 135 -2.28 -0.87 9.14
C GLY A 135 -2.06 0.60 8.85
N TYR A 136 -2.84 1.47 9.51
CA TYR A 136 -2.72 2.92 9.36
C TYR A 136 -1.40 3.45 9.94
N LEU A 137 -0.99 2.99 11.12
CA LEU A 137 0.29 3.36 11.74
C LEU A 137 1.49 2.93 10.90
N ILE A 138 1.46 1.73 10.31
CA ILE A 138 2.52 1.26 9.40
C ILE A 138 2.62 2.18 8.18
N THR A 139 1.49 2.52 7.58
CA THR A 139 1.46 3.39 6.39
C THR A 139 1.96 4.81 6.70
N ILE A 140 1.61 5.35 7.89
CA ILE A 140 2.13 6.64 8.36
C ILE A 140 3.63 6.58 8.54
N TYR A 141 4.14 5.56 9.23
CA TYR A 141 5.55 5.37 9.48
C TYR A 141 6.35 5.33 8.16
N GLN A 142 5.93 4.49 7.22
CA GLN A 142 6.57 4.37 5.89
C GLN A 142 6.56 5.70 5.13
N SER A 143 5.45 6.44 5.20
CA SER A 143 5.30 7.73 4.52
C SER A 143 6.23 8.80 5.12
N ILE A 144 6.30 8.89 6.46
CA ILE A 144 7.18 9.83 7.15
C ILE A 144 8.64 9.52 6.84
N GLU A 145 9.03 8.24 6.90
CA GLU A 145 10.41 7.83 6.62
C GLU A 145 10.81 8.14 5.18
N THR A 146 9.90 7.89 4.23
CA THR A 146 10.10 8.24 2.81
C THR A 146 10.33 9.74 2.65
N ILE A 147 9.46 10.58 3.23
CA ILE A 147 9.59 12.04 3.17
C ILE A 147 10.93 12.49 3.74
N HIS A 148 11.30 12.00 4.92
CA HIS A 148 12.55 12.37 5.59
C HIS A 148 13.78 11.99 4.75
N HIS A 149 13.79 10.79 4.15
CA HIS A 149 14.86 10.36 3.27
C HIS A 149 15.05 11.30 2.07
N TYR A 150 13.95 11.66 1.39
CA TYR A 150 14.03 12.51 0.20
C TYR A 150 14.37 13.96 0.52
N ILE A 151 13.91 14.51 1.65
CA ILE A 151 14.31 15.86 2.10
C ILE A 151 15.82 15.90 2.33
N ASN A 152 16.36 14.97 3.13
CA ASN A 152 17.79 14.96 3.45
C ASN A 152 18.65 14.78 2.19
N LYS A 153 18.20 13.93 1.26
CA LYS A 153 18.88 13.73 -0.02
C LYS A 153 18.90 14.98 -0.88
N THR A 154 17.83 15.77 -0.84
CA THR A 154 17.77 17.08 -1.53
C THR A 154 18.74 18.07 -0.90
N ASP A 155 18.79 18.13 0.43
CA ASP A 155 19.71 19.02 1.16
C ASP A 155 21.17 18.67 0.89
N ASP A 156 21.52 17.38 0.92
CA ASP A 156 22.87 16.90 0.58
C ASP A 156 23.27 17.27 -0.85
N ASN A 157 22.33 17.18 -1.80
CA ASN A 157 22.59 17.56 -3.18
C ASN A 157 22.82 19.08 -3.31
N ALA A 158 22.01 19.91 -2.64
CA ALA A 158 22.18 21.35 -2.63
C ALA A 158 23.52 21.77 -1.98
N ASN A 159 23.88 21.16 -0.85
CA ASN A 159 25.14 21.38 -0.16
C ASN A 159 26.35 20.99 -1.03
N ASN A 160 26.26 19.85 -1.72
CA ASN A 160 27.30 19.44 -2.66
C ASN A 160 27.46 20.46 -3.78
N ILE A 161 26.38 20.87 -4.46
CA ILE A 161 26.45 21.86 -5.55
C ILE A 161 27.12 23.16 -5.10
N GLN A 162 26.80 23.65 -3.89
CA GLN A 162 27.42 24.85 -3.33
C GLN A 162 28.91 24.66 -3.01
N ARG A 163 29.31 23.46 -2.59
CA ARG A 163 30.71 23.11 -2.37
C ARG A 163 31.49 23.12 -3.68
N TRP A 164 30.96 22.49 -4.74
CA TRP A 164 31.58 22.49 -6.07
C TRP A 164 31.72 23.90 -6.65
N SER A 165 30.71 24.76 -6.50
CA SER A 165 30.80 26.14 -6.98
C SER A 165 31.88 26.95 -6.25
N THR A 166 32.01 26.75 -4.94
CA THR A 166 33.06 27.38 -4.11
C THR A 166 34.46 26.88 -4.49
N ASP A 167 34.64 25.56 -4.61
CA ASP A 167 35.93 24.95 -5.01
C ASP A 167 36.38 25.40 -6.40
N ILE A 168 35.43 25.52 -7.33
CA ILE A 168 35.68 26.02 -8.68
C ILE A 168 36.15 27.48 -8.64
N ASN A 169 35.46 28.35 -7.89
CA ASN A 169 35.82 29.77 -7.76
C ASN A 169 37.23 29.96 -7.16
N ILE A 170 37.58 29.17 -6.13
CA ILE A 170 38.93 29.19 -5.53
C ILE A 170 39.98 28.81 -6.58
N ARG A 171 39.78 27.69 -7.30
CA ARG A 171 40.72 27.23 -8.34
C ARG A 171 40.90 28.23 -9.48
N PHE A 172 39.86 28.99 -9.84
CA PHE A 172 39.97 30.04 -10.85
C PHE A 172 40.69 31.28 -10.31
N SER A 173 40.42 31.70 -9.07
CA SER A 173 41.11 32.81 -8.41
C SER A 173 42.63 32.56 -8.32
N ASP A 174 43.04 31.36 -7.89
CA ASP A 174 44.46 31.00 -7.76
C ASP A 174 45.19 31.04 -9.12
N LYS A 175 44.54 30.56 -10.18
CA LYS A 175 45.10 30.60 -11.55
C LYS A 175 45.24 32.03 -12.09
N THR A 176 44.36 32.94 -11.70
CA THR A 176 44.47 34.35 -12.11
C THR A 176 45.58 35.09 -11.35
N SER A 177 45.79 34.75 -10.08
CA SER A 177 46.87 35.30 -9.25
C SER A 177 48.25 34.81 -9.67
N ALA A 178 48.39 33.54 -10.08
CA ALA A 178 49.67 32.97 -10.54
C ALA A 178 50.14 33.46 -11.92
N LYS A 179 49.30 34.19 -12.66
CA LYS A 179 49.62 34.77 -13.98
C LYS A 179 50.02 36.26 -13.93
N ARG A 180 49.87 36.92 -12.78
CA ARG A 180 50.38 38.28 -12.52
C ARG A 180 51.73 38.21 -11.84
#